data_AF-A0A6G2DNM9-F1
#
_entry.id   AF-A0A6G2DNM9-F1
#
_cell.length_a   1.000
_cell.length_b   1.000
_cell.length_c   1.000
_cell.angle_alpha   90.00
_cell.angle_beta   90.00
_cell.angle_gamma   90.00
#
_symmetry.space_group_name_H-M   'P 1'
#
loop_
_entity.id
_entity.type
_entity.pdbx_description
1 polymer ?
#
loop_
_entity_poly.entity_id
_entity_poly.type
_entity_poly.pdbx_seq_one_letter_code
_entity_poly.pdbx_strand_id
1 'polypeptide(L)'
;VNIVEGVIPIVMNNLVPGLIATGIGGAVGGAVSLTMGADSAVPFGGVLMLPTMTRPVAGICALLANIVVTGLVYAILKKPIKHTEPVMTVEEEIDLSDIEIL
;
A
#
# COMPACT_ATOMS: atom_id res chain seq x y z
N VAL A 1 3.71 -6.64 7.88
CA VAL A 1 3.06 -5.32 7.70
C VAL A 1 4.13 -4.25 7.88
N ASN A 2 4.51 -3.56 6.80
CA ASN A 2 5.36 -2.38 6.90
C ASN A 2 4.45 -1.16 6.89
N ILE A 3 4.61 -0.26 7.85
CA ILE A 3 3.87 1.00 7.88
C ILE A 3 4.62 1.96 6.96
N VAL A 4 3.94 2.40 5.89
CA VAL A 4 4.47 3.40 4.96
C VAL A 4 3.46 4.53 4.93
N GLU A 5 3.72 5.58 5.72
CA GLU A 5 2.92 6.82 5.76
C GLU A 5 2.61 7.34 4.35
N GLY A 6 3.59 7.25 3.44
CA GLY A 6 3.43 7.70 2.04
C GLY A 6 2.44 6.87 1.20
N VAL A 7 2.10 5.63 1.59
CA VAL A 7 1.17 4.78 0.82
C VAL A 7 -0.29 5.00 1.23
N ILE A 8 -0.52 5.52 2.43
CA ILE A 8 -1.84 5.77 3.02
C ILE A 8 -2.73 6.64 2.10
N PRO A 9 -2.32 7.85 1.67
CA PRO A 9 -3.15 8.68 0.79
C PRO A 9 -3.40 8.04 -0.58
N ILE A 10 -2.46 7.23 -1.09
CA ILE A 10 -2.57 6.57 -2.39
C ILE A 10 -3.65 5.48 -2.35
N VAL A 11 -3.63 4.64 -1.31
CA VAL A 11 -4.61 3.56 -1.13
C VAL A 11 -5.96 4.14 -0.72
N MET A 12 -6.02 5.20 0.09
CA MET A 12 -7.28 5.86 0.45
C MET A 12 -8.02 6.44 -0.76
N ASN A 13 -7.30 6.93 -1.77
CA ASN A 13 -7.92 7.40 -3.01
C ASN A 13 -8.55 6.26 -3.84
N ASN A 14 -8.05 5.02 -3.72
CA ASN A 14 -8.57 3.84 -4.42
C ASN A 14 -8.38 2.55 -3.59
N LEU A 15 -9.23 2.38 -2.57
CA LEU A 15 -9.06 1.35 -1.54
C LEU A 15 -9.20 -0.08 -2.09
N VAL A 16 -10.25 -0.34 -2.86
CA VAL A 16 -10.56 -1.70 -3.34
C VAL A 16 -9.46 -2.24 -4.27
N PRO A 17 -9.01 -1.52 -5.32
CA PRO A 17 -7.86 -1.94 -6.13
C PRO A 17 -6.58 -2.10 -5.32
N GLY A 18 -6.31 -1.18 -4.38
CA GLY A 18 -5.11 -1.22 -3.55
C GLY A 18 -5.06 -2.45 -2.64
N LEU A 19 -6.18 -2.80 -2.01
CA LEU A 19 -6.28 -3.96 -1.14
C LEU A 19 -6.08 -5.27 -1.91
N ILE A 20 -6.76 -5.42 -3.06
CA ILE A 20 -6.67 -6.63 -3.88
C ILE A 20 -5.26 -6.81 -4.43
N ALA A 21 -4.66 -5.73 -4.95
CA ALA A 21 -3.30 -5.77 -5.47
C ALA A 21 -2.26 -6.14 -4.39
N THR A 22 -2.37 -5.54 -3.20
CA THR A 22 -1.47 -5.83 -2.07
C THR A 22 -1.66 -7.26 -1.56
N GLY A 23 -2.90 -7.77 -1.53
CA GLY A 23 -3.19 -9.15 -1.14
C GLY A 23 -2.57 -10.17 -2.09
N ILE A 24 -2.73 -9.97 -3.41
CA ILE A 24 -2.18 -10.88 -4.42
C ILE A 24 -0.64 -10.82 -4.45
N GLY A 25 -0.06 -9.62 -4.43
CA GLY A 25 1.40 -9.49 -4.39
C GLY A 25 2.01 -10.06 -3.11
N GLY A 26 1.36 -9.83 -1.97
CA GLY A 26 1.77 -10.43 -0.69
C GLY A 26 1.72 -11.96 -0.71
N ALA A 27 0.69 -12.55 -1.30
CA ALA A 27 0.59 -14.00 -1.47
C ALA A 27 1.70 -14.55 -2.36
N VAL A 28 2.03 -13.89 -3.48
CA VAL A 28 3.13 -14.29 -4.35
C VAL A 28 4.48 -14.14 -3.65
N GLY A 29 4.72 -13.02 -2.97
CA GLY A 29 5.95 -12.80 -2.19
C GLY A 29 6.15 -13.88 -1.13
N GLY A 30 5.08 -14.23 -0.39
CA GLY A 30 5.11 -15.31 0.59
C GLY A 30 5.35 -16.68 -0.05
N ALA A 31 4.71 -16.99 -1.18
CA ALA A 31 4.95 -18.25 -1.89
C ALA A 31 6.40 -18.37 -2.39
N VAL A 32 6.98 -17.29 -2.93
CA VAL A 32 8.39 -17.26 -3.35
C VAL A 32 9.33 -17.40 -2.16
N SER A 33 9.06 -16.74 -1.03
CA SER A 33 9.91 -16.86 0.15
C SER A 33 9.87 -18.27 0.76
N LEU A 34 8.71 -18.91 0.78
CA LEU A 34 8.54 -20.28 1.29
C LEU A 34 9.20 -21.32 0.38
N THR A 35 9.04 -21.18 -0.95
CA THR A 35 9.64 -22.11 -1.92
C THR A 35 11.15 -22.03 -1.98
N MET A 36 11.73 -20.84 -1.76
CA MET A 36 13.18 -20.63 -1.76
C MET A 36 13.83 -20.79 -0.37
N GLY A 37 13.05 -21.07 0.68
CA GLY A 37 13.55 -21.26 2.05
C GLY A 37 14.16 -20.00 2.67
N ALA A 38 13.53 -18.85 2.46
CA ALA A 38 13.93 -17.57 3.03
C ALA A 38 13.32 -17.38 4.42
N ASP A 39 13.87 -18.06 5.43
CA ASP A 39 13.48 -17.87 6.82
C ASP A 39 14.01 -16.54 7.37
N SER A 40 13.16 -15.78 8.05
CA SER A 40 13.51 -14.53 8.74
C SER A 40 13.41 -14.72 10.25
N ALA A 41 14.45 -14.32 10.97
CA ALA A 41 14.42 -14.29 12.44
C ALA A 41 13.51 -13.18 13.00
N VAL A 42 13.17 -12.17 12.18
CA VAL A 42 12.41 -10.99 12.60
C VAL A 42 11.07 -10.91 11.84
N PRO A 43 9.93 -10.78 12.55
CA PRO A 43 8.60 -10.77 11.92
C PRO A 43 8.26 -9.46 11.20
N PHE A 44 8.92 -8.35 11.56
CA PHE A 44 8.68 -7.01 10.99
C PHE A 44 10.00 -6.25 10.85
N GLY A 45 10.20 -5.56 9.73
CA GLY A 45 11.45 -4.82 9.47
C GLY A 45 11.62 -4.33 8.03
N GLY A 46 10.72 -4.70 7.13
CA GLY A 46 10.80 -4.27 5.73
C GLY A 46 12.08 -4.75 5.07
N VAL A 47 12.71 -3.89 4.26
CA VAL A 47 13.98 -4.20 3.60
C VAL A 47 15.10 -4.45 4.62
N LEU A 48 15.00 -3.89 5.84
CA LEU A 48 15.98 -4.06 6.90
C LEU A 48 15.99 -5.48 7.50
N MET A 49 15.01 -6.33 7.19
CA MET A 49 15.01 -7.73 7.62
C MET A 49 15.92 -8.63 6.76
N LEU A 50 16.34 -8.18 5.57
CA LEU A 50 17.18 -8.95 4.66
C LEU A 50 18.49 -9.49 5.28
N PRO A 51 19.29 -8.71 6.05
CA PRO A 51 20.51 -9.24 6.67
C PRO A 51 20.25 -10.29 7.76
N THR A 52 19.03 -10.34 8.30
CA THR A 52 18.64 -11.31 9.34
C THR A 52 18.07 -12.61 8.78
N MET A 53 17.98 -12.74 7.45
CA MET A 53 17.49 -13.94 6.79
C MET A 53 18.61 -14.96 6.54
N THR A 54 18.26 -16.25 6.63
CA THR A 54 19.18 -17.38 6.33
C THR A 54 19.68 -17.34 4.87
N ARG A 55 18.82 -16.85 3.96
CA ARG A 55 19.12 -16.68 2.53
C ARG A 55 18.68 -15.29 2.05
N PRO A 56 19.51 -14.24 2.20
CA PRO A 56 19.13 -12.87 1.86
C PRO A 56 18.77 -12.69 0.38
N VAL A 57 19.45 -13.42 -0.52
CA VAL A 57 19.16 -13.37 -1.97
C VAL A 57 17.75 -13.88 -2.28
N ALA A 58 17.31 -14.94 -1.62
CA ALA A 58 15.94 -15.44 -1.76
C ALA A 58 14.90 -14.44 -1.24
N GLY A 59 15.21 -13.73 -0.15
CA GLY A 59 14.40 -12.63 0.36
C GLY A 59 14.27 -11.46 -0.64
N ILE A 60 15.36 -11.12 -1.35
CA ILE A 60 15.34 -10.10 -2.41
C ILE A 60 14.45 -10.56 -3.58
N CYS A 61 14.59 -11.81 -4.03
CA CYS A 61 13.75 -12.36 -5.10
C CYS A 61 12.26 -12.34 -4.73
N ALA A 62 11.92 -12.73 -3.49
CA ALA A 62 10.55 -12.69 -2.98
C ALA A 62 10.01 -11.25 -2.90
N LEU A 63 10.83 -10.29 -2.45
CA LEU A 63 10.47 -8.88 -2.40
C LEU A 63 10.20 -8.33 -3.82
N LEU A 64 11.08 -8.62 -4.77
CA LEU A 64 10.92 -8.19 -6.16
C LEU A 64 9.66 -8.77 -6.80
N ALA A 65 9.40 -10.07 -6.60
CA ALA A 65 8.19 -10.72 -7.10
C ALA A 65 6.92 -10.06 -6.53
N ASN A 66 6.89 -9.75 -5.23
CA ASN A 66 5.79 -9.03 -4.60
C ASN A 66 5.58 -7.64 -5.21
N ILE A 67 6.65 -6.85 -5.37
CA ILE A 67 6.57 -5.48 -5.92
C ILE A 67 6.01 -5.52 -7.35
N VAL A 68 6.55 -6.40 -8.19
CA VAL A 68 6.15 -6.51 -9.61
C VAL A 68 4.69 -6.94 -9.73
N VAL A 69 4.26 -7.96 -8.97
CA VAL A 69 2.88 -8.45 -9.03
C VAL A 69 1.91 -7.42 -8.47
N THR A 70 2.22 -6.79 -7.34
CA THR A 70 1.37 -5.74 -6.75
C THR A 70 1.19 -4.58 -7.74
N GLY A 71 2.28 -4.10 -8.34
CA GLY A 71 2.24 -3.02 -9.31
C GLY A 71 1.44 -3.38 -10.56
N LEU A 72 1.62 -4.60 -11.09
CA LEU A 72 0.91 -5.06 -12.27
C LEU A 72 -0.59 -5.23 -12.01
N VAL A 73 -0.96 -5.88 -10.91
CA VAL A 73 -2.37 -6.06 -10.52
C VAL A 73 -3.03 -4.71 -10.27
N TYR A 74 -2.35 -3.80 -9.58
CA TYR A 74 -2.86 -2.46 -9.34
C TYR A 74 -3.04 -1.69 -10.66
N ALA A 75 -2.09 -1.77 -11.59
CA ALA A 75 -2.18 -1.13 -12.90
C ALA A 75 -3.37 -1.65 -13.72
N ILE A 76 -3.67 -2.95 -13.65
CA ILE A 76 -4.81 -3.58 -14.34
C ILE A 76 -6.14 -3.18 -13.70
N LEU A 77 -6.22 -3.16 -12.37
CA LEU A 77 -7.46 -2.83 -11.65
C LEU A 77 -7.75 -1.34 -11.61
N LYS A 78 -6.73 -0.48 -11.75
CA LYS A 78 -6.90 0.96 -11.69
C LYS A 78 -7.70 1.43 -12.91
N LYS A 79 -8.94 1.88 -12.67
CA LYS A 79 -9.73 2.58 -13.68
C LYS A 79 -8.98 3.84 -14.15
N PRO A 80 -9.04 4.17 -15.45
CA PRO A 80 -8.48 5.43 -15.93
C PRO A 80 -9.18 6.57 -15.19
N ILE A 81 -8.36 7.41 -14.56
CA ILE A 81 -8.84 8.60 -13.86
C ILE A 81 -9.28 9.56 -14.97
N LYS A 82 -10.58 9.79 -15.14
CA LYS A 82 -11.02 11.04 -15.79
C LYS A 82 -10.49 12.14 -14.88
N HIS A 83 -9.72 13.08 -15.43
CA HIS A 83 -9.40 14.33 -14.75
C HIS A 83 -10.73 15.03 -14.43
N THR A 84 -11.34 14.67 -13.30
CA THR A 84 -12.32 15.52 -12.65
C THR A 84 -11.49 16.64 -12.06
N GLU A 85 -11.70 17.83 -12.59
CA GLU A 85 -11.21 19.09 -12.07
C GLU A 85 -11.38 19.10 -10.54
N PRO A 86 -10.43 19.68 -9.79
CA PRO A 86 -10.53 19.74 -8.34
C PRO A 86 -11.90 20.35 -7.99
N VAL A 87 -12.75 19.56 -7.35
CA VAL A 87 -13.98 20.09 -6.77
C VAL A 87 -13.51 21.05 -5.70
N MET A 88 -13.54 22.35 -6.00
CA MET A 88 -13.46 23.40 -5.00
C MET A 88 -14.62 23.12 -4.04
N THR A 89 -14.32 22.52 -2.90
CA THR A 89 -15.20 22.56 -1.75
C THR A 89 -15.32 24.02 -1.39
N VAL A 90 -16.41 24.65 -1.81
CA VAL A 90 -16.85 25.91 -1.24
C VAL A 90 -17.04 25.59 0.25
N GLU A 91 -16.12 26.05 1.09
CA GLU A 91 -16.36 26.05 2.53
C GLU A 91 -17.65 26.81 2.74
N GLU A 92 -18.70 26.15 3.23
CA GLU A 92 -19.89 26.84 3.68
C GLU A 92 -19.43 27.82 4.77
N GLU A 93 -19.48 29.12 4.48
CA GLU A 93 -19.39 30.17 5.49
C GLU A 93 -20.49 29.88 6.51
N ILE A 94 -20.11 29.33 7.66
CA ILE A 94 -21.02 29.16 8.78
C ILE A 94 -21.35 30.60 9.23
N ASP A 95 -22.60 31.02 9.05
CA ASP A 95 -23.07 32.33 9.50
C ASP A 95 -23.31 32.28 11.02
N LEU A 96 -22.34 32.79 11.79
CA LEU A 96 -22.36 32.83 13.26
C LEU A 96 -23.25 33.97 13.82
N SER A 97 -24.00 34.70 12.98
CA SER A 97 -24.81 35.84 13.45
C SER A 97 -26.02 35.46 14.30
N ASP A 98 -26.41 34.18 14.33
CA ASP A 98 -27.51 33.64 15.15
C ASP A 98 -27.07 33.11 16.54
N ILE A 99 -25.80 33.25 16.93
CA ILE A 99 -25.35 32.93 18.30
C ILE A 99 -25.78 34.06 19.25
N GLU A 100 -26.92 33.87 19.91
CA GLU A 100 -27.32 34.65 21.08
C GLU A 100 -26.52 34.17 22.31
N ILE A 101 -25.64 35.02 22.83
CA ILE A 101 -24.96 34.79 24.10
C ILE A 101 -25.86 35.36 25.22
N LEU A 102 -26.49 34.45 25.98
CA LEU A 102 -27.24 34.73 27.22
C LEU A 102 -26.30 35.03 28.40
#